data_AF-A0A645BVA0-F1
#
_entry.id   AF-A0A645BVA0-F1
#
_cell.length_a   1.000
_cell.length_b   1.000
_cell.length_c   1.000
_cell.angle_alpha   90.00
_cell.angle_beta   90.00
_cell.angle_gamma   90.00
#
_symmetry.space_group_name_H-M   'P 1'
#
loop_
_entity.id
_entity.type
_entity.pdbx_description
1 polymer ?
#
loop_
_entity_poly.entity_id
_entity_poly.type
_entity_poly.pdbx_seq_one_letter_code
_entity_poly.pdbx_strand_id
1 'polypeptide(L)'
;MKWNVYIMIGPDKIKLYPNENIKTVCYISNLPKRSNIEIGEYTYYSDNKRSPEKFYDNIEHHYEFLRDKLIIGKFCAIAEGVKFIMNGANHV
;
A
#
# COMPACT_ATOMS: atom_id res chain seq x y z
N MET A 1 33.56 27.87 -9.54
CA MET A 1 32.86 27.02 -8.54
C MET A 1 32.02 26.00 -9.29
N LYS A 2 32.31 24.70 -9.14
CA LYS A 2 31.47 23.62 -9.68
C LYS A 2 30.53 23.17 -8.56
N TRP A 3 29.23 23.39 -8.75
CA TRP A 3 28.21 22.83 -7.87
C TRP A 3 28.03 21.36 -8.26
N ASN A 4 28.45 20.45 -7.40
CA ASN A 4 28.05 19.05 -7.53
C ASN A 4 26.57 18.96 -7.12
N VAL A 5 25.69 18.87 -8.11
CA VAL A 5 24.29 18.52 -7.89
C VAL A 5 24.26 17.02 -7.59
N TYR A 6 24.16 16.65 -6.32
CA TYR A 6 23.86 15.28 -5.95
C TYR A 6 22.39 15.03 -6.32
N ILE A 7 22.16 14.23 -7.36
CA ILE A 7 20.84 13.68 -7.65
C ILE A 7 20.52 12.72 -6.50
N MET A 8 19.71 13.18 -5.54
CA MET A 8 19.09 12.28 -4.58
C MET A 8 18.06 11.44 -5.33
N ILE A 9 18.46 10.22 -5.70
CA ILE A 9 17.52 9.21 -6.16
C ILE A 9 16.68 8.81 -4.95
N GLY A 10 15.36 8.94 -5.07
CA GLY A 10 14.42 8.53 -4.02
C GLY A 10 14.52 7.03 -3.70
N PRO A 11 13.82 6.56 -2.66
CA PRO A 11 13.80 5.15 -2.29
C PRO A 11 13.39 4.26 -3.48
N ASP A 12 14.04 3.11 -3.60
CA ASP A 12 13.79 2.15 -4.69
C ASP A 12 12.35 1.62 -4.63
N LYS A 13 11.57 1.94 -5.67
CA LYS A 13 10.16 1.58 -5.78
C LYS A 13 9.89 0.08 -5.92
N ILE A 14 10.91 -0.74 -6.20
CA ILE A 14 10.75 -2.20 -6.38
C ILE A 14 10.93 -2.93 -5.05
N LYS A 15 11.63 -2.34 -4.08
CA LYS A 15 11.80 -2.93 -2.75
C LYS A 15 10.47 -3.00 -2.01
N LEU A 16 10.27 -4.04 -1.21
CA LEU A 16 9.10 -4.10 -0.34
C LEU A 16 9.15 -3.03 0.76
N TYR A 17 10.34 -2.81 1.32
CA TYR A 17 10.57 -1.84 2.38
C TYR A 17 11.30 -0.60 1.80
N PRO A 18 10.73 0.60 1.91
CA PRO A 18 11.39 1.83 1.46
C PRO A 18 12.76 2.05 2.14
N ASN A 19 12.87 1.61 3.40
CA ASN A 19 14.09 1.52 4.17
C ASN A 19 14.14 0.13 4.82
N GLU A 20 15.14 -0.68 4.47
CA GLU A 20 15.26 -2.06 4.95
C GLU A 20 15.40 -2.17 6.48
N ASN A 21 15.83 -1.10 7.15
CA ASN A 21 15.93 -1.05 8.60
C ASN A 21 14.59 -0.74 9.30
N ILE A 22 13.55 -0.37 8.55
CA ILE A 22 12.23 0.01 9.07
C ILE A 22 11.19 -1.00 8.55
N LYS A 23 10.85 -1.98 9.38
CA LYS A 23 9.89 -3.04 9.02
C LYS A 23 8.43 -2.72 9.37
N THR A 24 8.17 -1.53 9.89
CA THR A 24 6.81 -1.04 10.20
C THR A 24 6.16 -0.29 9.03
N VAL A 25 6.84 -0.20 7.88
CA VAL A 25 6.34 0.44 6.66
C VAL A 25 6.68 -0.42 5.44
N CYS A 26 5.71 -0.69 4.55
CA CYS A 26 5.99 -1.34 3.27
C CYS A 26 5.25 -0.67 2.11
N TYR A 27 5.82 -0.75 0.90
CA TYR A 27 5.10 -0.39 -0.32
C TYR A 27 4.05 -1.44 -0.63
N ILE A 28 2.79 -1.00 -0.71
CA ILE A 28 1.64 -1.88 -0.93
C ILE A 28 1.64 -2.41 -2.36
N SER A 29 2.13 -1.61 -3.33
CA SER A 29 2.23 -2.01 -4.73
C SER A 29 3.06 -3.28 -4.95
N ASN A 30 3.95 -3.60 -4.00
CA ASN A 30 4.93 -4.69 -4.07
C ASN A 30 4.53 -5.91 -3.24
N LEU A 31 3.36 -5.88 -2.59
CA LEU A 31 2.75 -7.07 -2.01
C LEU A 31 2.23 -8.01 -3.10
N PRO A 32 2.00 -9.31 -2.78
CA PRO A 32 1.34 -10.24 -3.70
C PRO A 32 0.05 -9.62 -4.26
N LYS A 33 -0.17 -9.75 -5.57
CA LYS A 33 -1.37 -9.16 -6.20
C LYS A 33 -2.63 -9.90 -5.75
N ARG A 34 -3.72 -9.14 -5.57
CA ARG A 34 -5.07 -9.66 -5.27
C ARG A 34 -6.01 -9.19 -6.38
N SER A 35 -7.00 -10.02 -6.76
CA SER A 35 -7.98 -9.64 -7.78
C SER A 35 -8.76 -8.39 -7.35
N ASN A 36 -9.16 -7.58 -8.34
CA ASN A 36 -9.93 -6.34 -8.15
C ASN A 36 -9.29 -5.29 -7.22
N ILE A 37 -7.97 -5.32 -7.03
CA ILE A 37 -7.22 -4.31 -6.27
C ILE A 37 -6.11 -3.74 -7.14
N GLU A 38 -6.08 -2.42 -7.27
CA GLU A 38 -5.07 -1.68 -8.02
C GLU A 38 -4.41 -0.64 -7.11
N ILE A 39 -3.09 -0.69 -6.99
CA ILE A 39 -2.30 0.15 -6.07
C ILE A 39 -1.16 0.81 -6.83
N GLY A 40 -1.09 2.15 -6.74
CA GLY A 40 -0.04 2.94 -7.34
C GLY A 40 1.33 2.78 -6.65
N GLU A 41 2.39 3.00 -7.42
CA GLU A 41 3.77 3.03 -6.93
C GLU A 41 3.96 4.06 -5.80
N TYR A 42 4.92 3.79 -4.91
CA TYR A 42 5.25 4.61 -3.74
C TYR A 42 4.14 4.74 -2.68
N THR A 43 2.98 4.14 -2.90
CA THR A 43 1.93 4.08 -1.89
C THR A 43 2.31 3.06 -0.82
N TYR A 44 2.31 3.50 0.43
CA TYR A 44 2.77 2.69 1.56
C TYR A 44 1.69 2.56 2.63
N TYR A 45 1.78 1.46 3.37
CA TYR A 45 1.06 1.26 4.61
C TYR A 45 2.05 1.23 5.77
N SER A 46 1.72 1.91 6.87
CA SER A 46 2.50 1.89 8.10
C SER A 46 1.70 1.27 9.24
N ASP A 47 2.27 0.30 9.95
CA ASP A 47 1.64 -0.36 11.11
C ASP A 47 2.73 -0.72 12.12
N ASN A 48 2.63 -0.21 13.35
CA ASN A 48 3.61 -0.49 14.40
C ASN A 48 3.17 -1.65 15.30
N LYS A 49 1.93 -2.14 15.17
CA LYS A 49 1.36 -3.21 16.00
C LYS A 49 1.32 -4.54 15.27
N ARG A 50 1.13 -4.53 13.95
CA ARG A 50 1.10 -5.71 13.07
C ARG A 50 2.11 -5.53 11.94
N SER A 51 2.39 -6.60 11.19
CA SER A 51 3.19 -6.47 9.96
C SER A 51 2.44 -5.63 8.93
N PRO A 52 3.06 -4.58 8.35
CA PRO A 52 2.44 -3.77 7.29
C PRO A 52 2.16 -4.59 6.02
N GLU A 53 2.81 -5.75 5.85
CA GLU A 53 2.51 -6.67 4.74
C GLU A 53 1.09 -7.23 4.79
N LYS A 54 0.43 -7.17 5.96
CA LYS A 54 -0.96 -7.59 6.16
C LYS A 54 -1.98 -6.52 5.74
N PHE A 55 -1.61 -5.56 4.89
CA PHE A 55 -2.50 -4.50 4.41
C PHE A 55 -3.86 -5.02 3.94
N TYR A 56 -3.91 -6.16 3.23
CA TYR A 56 -5.16 -6.71 2.70
C TYR A 56 -6.15 -7.20 3.76
N ASP A 57 -5.70 -7.44 5.01
CA ASP A 57 -6.58 -7.77 6.13
C ASP A 57 -7.44 -6.56 6.55
N ASN A 58 -7.06 -5.35 6.12
CA ASN A 58 -7.81 -4.13 6.38
C ASN A 58 -8.88 -3.85 5.30
N ILE A 59 -9.04 -4.74 4.32
CA ILE A 59 -10.05 -4.63 3.26
C ILE A 59 -11.16 -5.63 3.57
N GLU A 60 -12.29 -5.09 4.04
CA GLU A 60 -13.40 -5.88 4.53
C GLU A 60 -14.50 -6.00 3.47
N HIS A 61 -15.17 -7.15 3.46
CA HIS A 61 -16.30 -7.43 2.57
C HIS A 61 -16.02 -7.34 1.07
N HIS A 62 -14.77 -7.57 0.66
CA HIS A 62 -14.37 -7.58 -0.76
C HIS A 62 -14.52 -8.97 -1.36
N TYR A 63 -15.66 -9.22 -1.99
CA TYR A 63 -15.97 -10.51 -2.61
C TYR A 63 -15.78 -10.45 -4.12
N GLU A 64 -15.06 -11.42 -4.68
CA GLU A 64 -14.70 -11.44 -6.10
C GLU A 64 -15.92 -11.41 -7.05
N PHE A 65 -17.02 -12.06 -6.65
CA PHE A 65 -18.24 -12.11 -7.46
C PHE A 65 -18.94 -10.75 -7.62
N LEU A 66 -18.69 -9.78 -6.73
CA LEU A 66 -19.26 -8.43 -6.83
C LEU A 66 -18.54 -7.57 -7.87
N ARG A 67 -17.30 -7.93 -8.25
CA ARG A 67 -16.47 -7.24 -9.24
C ARG A 67 -16.20 -5.76 -8.94
N ASP A 68 -16.50 -5.31 -7.73
CA ASP A 68 -16.13 -3.99 -7.25
C ASP A 68 -14.62 -3.92 -7.05
N LYS A 69 -14.05 -2.73 -7.25
CA LYS A 69 -12.61 -2.52 -7.23
C LYS A 69 -12.20 -1.56 -6.12
N LEU A 70 -11.08 -1.87 -5.47
CA LEU A 70 -10.33 -0.89 -4.67
C LEU A 70 -9.18 -0.35 -5.53
N ILE A 71 -9.17 0.96 -5.80
CA ILE A 71 -8.13 1.63 -6.56
C ILE A 71 -7.51 2.72 -5.68
N ILE A 72 -6.21 2.62 -5.40
CA ILE A 72 -5.45 3.62 -4.66
C ILE A 72 -4.35 4.17 -5.57
N GLY A 73 -4.29 5.50 -5.67
CA GLY A 73 -3.31 6.22 -6.50
C GLY A 73 -1.86 6.03 -6.05
N LYS A 74 -0.95 6.76 -6.70
CA LYS A 74 0.48 6.81 -6.33
C LYS A 74 0.73 7.76 -5.16
N PHE A 75 1.82 7.56 -4.44
CA PHE A 75 2.29 8.45 -3.37
C PHE A 75 1.28 8.67 -2.23
N CYS A 76 0.40 7.70 -1.96
CA CYS A 76 -0.49 7.76 -0.81
C CYS A 76 0.18 7.21 0.46
N ALA A 77 -0.11 7.84 1.59
CA ALA A 77 0.29 7.37 2.91
C ALA A 77 -0.93 6.79 3.62
N ILE A 78 -0.91 5.49 3.94
CA ILE A 78 -2.00 4.83 4.64
C ILE A 78 -1.54 4.50 6.06
N ALA A 79 -2.17 5.13 7.04
CA ALA A 79 -1.83 4.99 8.43
C ALA A 79 -2.42 3.71 9.06
N GLU A 80 -1.82 3.30 10.17
CA GLU A 80 -2.25 2.16 10.98
C GLU A 80 -3.75 2.26 11.32
N GLY A 81 -4.47 1.15 11.15
CA GLY A 81 -5.88 1.05 11.54
C GLY A 81 -6.90 1.59 10.52
N VAL A 82 -6.45 2.17 9.41
CA VAL A 82 -7.35 2.48 8.27
C VAL A 82 -8.00 1.19 7.77
N LYS A 83 -9.31 1.22 7.56
CA LYS A 83 -10.10 0.13 6.98
C LYS A 83 -10.79 0.57 5.70
N PHE A 84 -10.88 -0.34 4.74
CA PHE A 84 -11.61 -0.17 3.48
C PHE A 84 -12.82 -1.09 3.51
N ILE A 85 -14.01 -0.50 3.56
CA ILE A 85 -15.28 -1.24 3.54
C ILE A 85 -15.77 -1.31 2.11
N MET A 86 -15.88 -2.53 1.57
CA MET A 86 -16.30 -2.78 0.20
C MET A 86 -17.80 -3.10 0.11
N ASN A 87 -18.32 -3.27 -1.11
CA ASN A 87 -19.77 -3.34 -1.33
C ASN A 87 -20.46 -4.57 -0.73
N GLY A 88 -19.71 -5.61 -0.34
CA GLY A 88 -20.26 -6.79 0.33
C GLY A 88 -20.79 -6.52 1.74
N ALA A 89 -20.54 -5.33 2.31
CA ALA A 89 -21.10 -4.90 3.58
C ALA A 89 -22.56 -4.43 3.47
N ASN A 90 -23.04 -4.18 2.25
CA ASN A 90 -24.41 -3.75 2.03
C ASN A 90 -25.37 -4.91 2.27
N HIS A 91 -26.30 -4.70 3.20
CA HIS A 91 -27.50 -5.53 3.31
C HIS A 91 -28.49 -5.03 2.24
N VAL A 92 -28.79 -5.89 1.27
CA VAL A 92 -29.84 -5.64 0.25
C VAL A 92 -31.16 -6.18 0.77
#